data_AF-V5FRL8-F1
#
_entry.id   AF-V5FRL8-F1
#
_cell.length_a   1.000
_cell.length_b   1.000
_cell.length_c   1.000
_cell.angle_alpha   90.00
_cell.angle_beta   90.00
_cell.angle_gamma   90.00
#
_symmetry.space_group_name_H-M   'P 1'
#
loop_
_entity.id
_entity.type
_entity.pdbx_description
1 polymer ?
#
loop_
_entity_poly.entity_id
_entity_poly.type
_entity_poly.pdbx_seq_one_letter_code
_entity_poly.pdbx_strand_id
1 'polypeptide(L)'
;KKCDIQEWLYSKNIPFDDTMVKAQLLRLVNDNKKQYNKYIVDEMAKAENKIVLRLPPYHCILSPIEFVWSDIKYFVADKTSFKFADVLQEAILHITPDKWKKCVQYVWQEMEVKMWQIDNIMDEAMEPCINDIA
;
A
#
# COMPACT_ATOMS: atom_id res chain seq x y z
N LYS A 1 -19.51 -22.81 -10.20
CA LYS A 1 -19.76 -24.00 -11.07
C LYS A 1 -18.75 -23.99 -12.22
N LYS A 2 -18.63 -25.05 -13.06
CA LYS A 2 -17.67 -25.06 -14.19
C LYS A 2 -18.03 -23.96 -15.21
N CYS A 3 -19.31 -23.80 -15.49
CA CYS A 3 -19.86 -22.73 -16.34
C CYS A 3 -19.40 -21.34 -15.90
N ASP A 4 -19.51 -20.99 -14.61
CA ASP A 4 -19.11 -19.65 -14.12
C ASP A 4 -17.62 -19.34 -14.37
N ILE A 5 -16.76 -20.37 -14.37
CA ILE A 5 -15.32 -20.21 -14.65
C ILE A 5 -15.09 -19.98 -16.14
N GLN A 6 -15.80 -20.73 -16.99
CA GLN A 6 -15.76 -20.56 -18.45
C GLN A 6 -16.31 -19.19 -18.87
N GLU A 7 -17.43 -18.75 -18.28
CA GLU A 7 -18.01 -17.42 -18.49
C GLU A 7 -17.04 -16.30 -18.07
N TRP A 8 -16.36 -16.46 -16.93
CA TRP A 8 -15.35 -15.49 -16.51
C TRP A 8 -14.21 -15.40 -17.52
N LEU A 9 -13.64 -16.53 -17.96
CA LEU A 9 -12.55 -16.56 -18.95
C LEU A 9 -12.99 -15.95 -20.28
N TYR A 10 -14.20 -16.28 -20.74
CA TYR A 10 -14.81 -15.72 -21.95
C TYR A 10 -14.96 -14.20 -21.85
N SER A 11 -15.50 -13.69 -20.73
CA SER A 11 -15.67 -12.25 -20.49
C SER A 11 -14.37 -11.44 -20.54
N LYS A 12 -13.22 -12.12 -20.36
CA LYS A 12 -11.88 -11.53 -20.38
C LYS A 12 -11.10 -11.82 -21.66
N ASN A 13 -11.72 -12.49 -22.64
CA ASN A 13 -11.09 -12.94 -23.88
C ASN A 13 -9.86 -13.85 -23.63
N ILE A 14 -9.91 -14.69 -22.59
CA ILE A 14 -8.86 -15.68 -22.31
C ILE A 14 -9.22 -16.99 -23.02
N PRO A 15 -8.38 -17.51 -23.93
CA PRO A 15 -8.64 -18.78 -24.61
C PRO A 15 -8.65 -19.96 -23.63
N PHE A 16 -9.59 -20.88 -23.80
CA PHE A 16 -9.63 -22.17 -23.10
C PHE A 16 -10.33 -23.21 -23.98
N ASP A 17 -10.16 -24.49 -23.63
CA ASP A 17 -10.84 -25.61 -24.31
C ASP A 17 -12.00 -26.11 -23.43
N ASP A 18 -13.16 -26.38 -24.03
CA ASP A 18 -14.37 -26.82 -23.33
C ASP A 18 -14.21 -28.18 -22.63
N THR A 19 -13.29 -29.01 -23.10
CA THR A 19 -12.93 -30.30 -22.50
C THR A 19 -12.11 -30.16 -21.22
N MET A 20 -11.53 -28.98 -20.95
CA MET A 20 -10.71 -28.76 -19.76
C MET A 20 -11.47 -29.06 -18.47
N VAL A 21 -10.80 -29.72 -17.54
CA VAL A 21 -11.36 -29.97 -16.21
C VAL A 21 -11.32 -28.69 -15.37
N LYS A 22 -12.17 -28.62 -14.34
CA LYS A 22 -12.29 -27.45 -13.46
C LYS A 22 -10.94 -26.96 -12.92
N ALA A 23 -10.03 -27.87 -12.57
CA ALA A 23 -8.71 -27.52 -12.07
C ALA A 23 -7.83 -26.79 -13.11
N GLN A 24 -7.88 -27.19 -14.37
CA GLN A 24 -7.13 -26.54 -15.47
C GLN A 24 -7.70 -25.14 -15.74
N LEU A 25 -9.02 -25.02 -15.79
CA LEU A 25 -9.68 -23.71 -15.95
C LEU A 25 -9.35 -22.76 -14.79
N LEU A 26 -9.33 -23.26 -13.54
CA LEU A 26 -8.94 -22.46 -12.37
C LEU A 26 -7.47 -22.03 -12.42
N ARG A 27 -6.57 -22.84 -13.01
CA ARG A 27 -5.18 -22.46 -13.23
C ARG A 27 -5.10 -21.27 -14.19
N LEU A 28 -5.79 -21.32 -15.33
CA LEU A 28 -5.87 -20.19 -16.27
C LEU A 28 -6.42 -18.94 -15.59
N VAL A 29 -7.47 -19.07 -14.77
CA VAL A 29 -7.98 -17.95 -13.97
C VAL A 29 -6.91 -17.43 -13.02
N ASN A 30 -6.19 -18.29 -12.29
CA ASN A 30 -5.17 -17.83 -11.34
C ASN A 30 -4.01 -17.11 -12.01
N ASP A 31 -3.61 -17.57 -13.19
CA ASP A 31 -2.51 -16.99 -13.97
C ASP A 31 -2.91 -15.59 -14.50
N ASN A 32 -4.19 -15.38 -14.82
CA ASN A 32 -4.68 -14.14 -15.41
C ASN A 32 -5.40 -13.20 -14.43
N LYS A 33 -5.94 -13.67 -13.31
CA LYS A 33 -6.83 -12.89 -12.43
C LYS A 33 -6.18 -11.61 -11.92
N LYS A 34 -4.85 -11.63 -11.72
CA LYS A 34 -4.10 -10.48 -11.20
C LYS A 34 -4.28 -9.23 -12.07
N GLN A 35 -4.42 -9.39 -13.40
CA GLN A 35 -4.59 -8.26 -14.31
C GLN A 35 -6.00 -7.65 -14.29
N TYR A 36 -6.98 -8.39 -13.77
CA TYR A 36 -8.37 -7.93 -13.64
C TYR A 36 -8.80 -7.67 -12.20
N ASN A 37 -8.00 -8.10 -11.22
CA ASN A 37 -8.15 -7.75 -9.82
C ASN A 37 -7.68 -6.32 -9.60
N LYS A 38 -8.52 -5.38 -10.01
CA LYS A 38 -8.29 -3.96 -9.77
C LYS A 38 -8.92 -3.57 -8.44
N TYR A 39 -8.22 -2.74 -7.67
CA TYR A 39 -8.81 -2.13 -6.49
C TYR A 39 -9.73 -0.99 -6.93
N ILE A 40 -10.94 -0.93 -6.35
CA ILE A 40 -11.90 0.14 -6.63
C ILE A 40 -11.26 1.52 -6.40
N VAL A 41 -10.47 1.65 -5.32
CA VAL A 41 -9.73 2.87 -4.99
C VAL A 41 -8.75 3.28 -6.09
N ASP A 42 -8.08 2.32 -6.75
CA ASP A 42 -7.11 2.61 -7.81
C ASP A 42 -7.83 3.13 -9.07
N GLU A 43 -8.98 2.54 -9.41
CA GLU A 43 -9.78 3.00 -10.56
C GLU A 43 -10.41 4.38 -10.28
N MET A 44 -10.85 4.65 -9.05
CA MET A 44 -11.33 5.98 -8.63
C MET A 44 -10.23 7.03 -8.71
N ALA A 45 -9.02 6.73 -8.21
CA ALA A 45 -7.89 7.64 -8.30
C ALA A 45 -7.47 7.87 -9.76
N LYS A 46 -7.45 6.82 -10.58
CA LYS A 46 -7.10 6.89 -12.00
C LYS A 46 -8.08 7.74 -12.81
N ALA A 47 -9.38 7.65 -12.54
CA ALA A 47 -10.40 8.48 -13.18
C ALA A 47 -10.14 9.99 -12.95
N GLU A 48 -9.49 10.31 -11.83
CA GLU A 48 -9.10 11.65 -11.42
C GLU A 48 -7.64 12.00 -11.79
N ASN A 49 -6.98 11.19 -12.61
CA ASN A 49 -5.57 11.32 -12.99
C ASN A 49 -4.60 11.35 -11.79
N LYS A 50 -4.92 10.61 -10.72
CA LYS A 50 -4.11 10.46 -9.50
C LYS A 50 -3.44 9.08 -9.48
N ILE A 51 -2.22 9.04 -8.93
CA ILE A 51 -1.47 7.79 -8.73
C ILE A 51 -1.62 7.37 -7.27
N VAL A 52 -1.97 6.10 -7.04
CA VAL A 52 -2.02 5.51 -5.69
C VAL A 52 -0.64 4.99 -5.32
N LEU A 53 -0.06 5.54 -4.26
CA LEU A 53 1.14 5.00 -3.62
C LEU A 53 0.73 4.02 -2.52
N ARG A 54 1.36 2.85 -2.48
CA ARG A 54 1.11 1.82 -1.47
C ARG A 54 2.35 1.65 -0.62
N LEU A 55 2.14 1.62 0.69
CA LEU A 55 3.21 1.37 1.64
C LEU A 55 3.37 -0.13 1.88
N PRO A 56 4.61 -0.61 2.12
CA PRO A 56 4.82 -1.96 2.58
C PRO A 56 4.06 -2.23 3.90
N PRO A 57 3.53 -3.44 4.09
CA PRO A 57 2.86 -3.81 5.34
C PRO A 57 3.75 -3.57 6.56
N TYR A 58 3.21 -3.04 7.65
CA TYR A 58 3.96 -2.73 8.89
C TYR A 58 5.01 -1.61 8.80
N HIS A 59 5.16 -0.94 7.65
CA HIS A 59 6.10 0.18 7.49
C HIS A 59 5.38 1.54 7.43
N CYS A 60 4.50 1.81 8.41
CA CYS A 60 3.75 3.08 8.46
C CYS A 60 4.67 4.32 8.59
N ILE A 61 5.92 4.14 9.03
CA ILE A 61 6.95 5.18 9.09
C ILE A 61 7.27 5.80 7.72
N LEU A 62 6.95 5.10 6.63
CA LEU A 62 7.06 5.62 5.26
C LEU A 62 5.85 6.48 4.85
N SER A 63 4.91 6.72 5.76
CA SER A 63 3.77 7.61 5.55
C SER A 63 4.02 8.95 6.24
N PRO A 64 4.11 10.08 5.50
CA PRO A 64 4.29 11.40 6.11
C PRO A 64 3.19 11.79 7.10
N ILE A 65 1.99 11.22 6.94
CA ILE A 65 0.85 11.51 7.81
C ILE A 65 1.05 11.01 9.25
N GLU A 66 1.86 9.98 9.48
CA GLU A 66 2.13 9.47 10.84
C GLU A 66 2.87 10.50 11.70
N PHE A 67 3.77 11.28 11.09
CA PHE A 67 4.48 12.36 11.77
C PHE A 67 3.54 13.52 12.12
N VAL A 68 2.66 13.88 11.19
CA VAL A 68 1.63 14.90 11.44
C VAL A 68 0.65 14.44 12.51
N TRP A 69 0.22 13.18 12.49
CA TRP A 69 -0.64 12.63 13.53
C TRP A 69 0.03 12.60 14.89
N SER A 70 1.33 12.34 14.94
CA SER A 70 2.09 12.40 16.20
C SER A 70 2.00 13.81 16.80
N ASP A 71 2.23 14.86 16.01
CA ASP A 71 2.12 16.24 16.47
C ASP A 71 0.68 16.60 16.91
N ILE A 72 -0.33 16.19 16.15
CA ILE A 72 -1.74 16.39 16.51
C ILE A 72 -2.05 15.70 17.85
N LYS A 73 -1.58 14.46 18.04
CA LYS A 73 -1.79 13.71 19.30
C LYS A 73 -1.14 14.43 20.48
N TYR A 74 0.08 14.93 20.32
CA TYR A 74 0.75 15.71 21.36
C TYR A 74 -0.02 16.99 21.70
N PHE A 75 -0.50 17.72 20.69
CA PHE A 75 -1.29 18.94 20.91
C PHE A 75 -2.59 18.65 21.65
N VAL A 76 -3.31 17.59 21.27
CA VAL A 76 -4.57 17.21 21.92
C VAL A 76 -4.33 16.74 23.36
N ALA A 77 -3.27 15.97 23.60
CA ALA A 77 -2.94 15.44 24.92
C ALA A 77 -2.64 16.53 25.96
N ASP A 78 -2.11 17.68 25.51
CA ASP A 78 -1.82 18.84 26.37
C ASP A 78 -3.11 19.55 26.85
N LYS A 79 -4.25 19.31 26.21
CA LYS A 79 -5.53 19.97 26.51
C LYS A 79 -6.51 19.03 27.20
N THR A 80 -6.62 19.14 28.53
CA THR A 80 -7.41 18.21 29.37
C THR A 80 -8.87 18.62 29.60
N SER A 81 -9.27 19.86 29.32
CA SER A 81 -10.58 20.42 29.74
C SER A 81 -11.53 20.83 28.60
N PHE A 82 -11.16 20.57 27.35
CA PHE A 82 -11.92 20.99 26.17
C PHE A 82 -12.64 19.82 25.49
N LYS A 83 -13.67 20.12 24.70
CA LYS A 83 -14.33 19.09 23.87
C LYS A 83 -13.34 18.59 22.82
N PHE A 84 -13.20 17.27 22.73
CA PHE A 84 -12.24 16.63 21.82
C PHE A 84 -12.33 17.14 20.37
N ALA A 85 -13.54 17.31 19.84
CA ALA A 85 -13.74 17.78 18.46
C ALA A 85 -13.16 19.17 18.22
N ASP A 86 -13.37 20.10 19.17
CA ASP A 86 -12.88 21.48 19.06
C ASP A 86 -11.34 21.50 19.14
N VAL A 87 -10.76 20.72 20.05
CA VAL A 87 -9.29 20.59 20.19
C VAL A 87 -8.67 19.94 18.96
N LEU A 88 -9.30 18.91 18.40
CA LEU A 88 -8.81 18.25 17.21
C LEU A 88 -8.83 19.20 16.00
N GLN A 89 -9.89 19.98 15.84
CA GLN A 89 -9.97 20.97 14.78
C GLN A 89 -8.88 22.03 14.91
N GLU A 90 -8.64 22.53 16.13
CA GLU A 90 -7.55 23.46 16.40
C GLU A 90 -6.18 22.83 16.09
N ALA A 91 -5.94 21.58 16.52
CA ALA A 91 -4.70 20.86 16.26
C ALA A 91 -4.43 20.70 14.76
N ILE A 92 -5.47 20.39 13.96
CA ILE A 92 -5.36 20.28 12.50
C ILE A 92 -5.00 21.64 11.89
N LEU A 93 -5.61 22.73 12.35
CA LEU A 93 -5.33 24.09 11.86
C LEU A 93 -3.92 24.58 12.21
N HIS A 94 -3.32 24.05 13.27
CA HIS A 94 -1.92 24.32 13.62
C HIS A 94 -0.90 23.68 12.66
N ILE A 95 -1.31 22.70 11.84
CA ILE A 95 -0.43 22.07 10.86
C ILE A 95 -0.28 22.97 9.64
N THR A 96 0.89 23.61 9.53
CA THR A 96 1.19 24.50 8.41
C THR A 96 1.62 23.71 7.16
N PRO A 97 1.49 24.31 5.95
CA PRO A 97 2.03 23.72 4.72
C PRO A 97 3.54 23.43 4.81
N ASP A 98 4.31 24.28 5.47
CA ASP A 98 5.75 24.07 5.68
C ASP A 98 6.02 22.87 6.60
N LYS A 99 5.21 22.70 7.64
CA LYS A 99 5.30 21.54 8.53
C LYS A 99 5.01 20.24 7.76
N TRP A 100 3.93 20.22 6.98
CA TRP A 100 3.61 19.09 6.09
C TRP A 100 4.76 18.77 5.14
N LYS A 101 5.30 19.79 4.46
CA LYS A 101 6.43 19.64 3.54
C LYS A 101 7.66 19.04 4.23
N LYS A 102 7.97 19.48 5.45
CA LYS A 102 9.09 18.91 6.24
C LYS A 102 8.86 17.44 6.58
N CYS A 103 7.63 17.04 6.93
CA CYS A 103 7.31 15.62 7.18
C CYS A 103 7.48 14.76 5.92
N VAL A 104 7.04 15.25 4.76
CA VAL A 104 7.25 14.56 3.47
C VAL A 104 8.75 14.44 3.14
N GLN A 105 9.50 15.53 3.31
CA GLN A 105 10.94 15.53 3.08
C GLN A 105 11.68 14.57 4.01
N TYR A 106 11.29 14.52 5.29
CA TYR A 106 11.88 13.60 6.27
C TYR A 106 11.65 12.13 5.88
N VAL A 107 10.42 11.77 5.48
CA VAL A 107 10.14 10.41 5.00
C VAL A 107 11.03 10.05 3.82
N TRP A 108 11.09 10.92 2.83
CA TRP A 108 11.82 10.66 1.60
C TRP A 108 13.35 10.62 1.80
N GLN A 109 13.90 11.56 2.55
CA GLN A 109 15.35 11.74 2.67
C GLN A 109 15.96 10.92 3.81
N GLU A 110 15.17 10.58 4.83
CA GLU A 110 15.68 9.89 6.03
C GLU A 110 15.09 8.48 6.17
N MET A 111 13.76 8.32 6.10
CA MET A 111 13.13 7.03 6.36
C MET A 111 13.34 6.04 5.21
N GLU A 112 13.10 6.47 3.97
CA GLU A 112 13.33 5.62 2.79
C GLU A 112 14.80 5.22 2.67
N VAL A 113 15.73 6.16 2.90
CA VAL A 113 17.18 5.86 2.87
C VAL A 113 17.56 4.82 3.91
N LYS A 114 17.03 4.92 5.13
CA LYS A 114 17.26 3.91 6.18
C LYS A 114 16.68 2.55 5.81
N MET A 115 15.49 2.49 5.20
CA MET A 115 14.90 1.23 4.77
C MET A 115 15.76 0.56 3.70
N TRP A 116 16.23 1.33 2.71
CA TRP A 116 17.17 0.82 1.69
C TRP A 116 18.46 0.28 2.29
N GLN A 117 19.01 0.94 3.31
CA GLN A 117 20.19 0.44 4.01
C GLN A 117 19.92 -0.89 4.72
N ILE A 118 18.75 -1.02 5.35
CA ILE A 118 18.35 -2.26 6.02
C ILE A 118 18.20 -3.39 4.99
N ASP A 119 17.53 -3.13 3.87
CA ASP A 119 17.34 -4.11 2.81
C ASP A 119 18.69 -4.60 2.27
N ASN A 120 19.64 -3.70 1.99
CA ASN A 120 20.98 -4.08 1.55
C ASN A 120 21.73 -4.95 2.58
N ILE A 121 21.64 -4.61 3.87
CA ILE A 121 22.27 -5.40 4.93
C ILE A 121 21.64 -6.80 5.02
N MET A 122 20.31 -6.89 4.88
CA MET A 122 19.62 -8.19 4.87
C MET A 122 20.03 -9.04 3.67
N ASP A 123 20.13 -8.45 2.48
CA ASP A 123 20.58 -9.14 1.27
C ASP A 123 22.00 -9.70 1.45
N GLU A 124 22.94 -8.88 1.92
CA GLU A 124 24.32 -9.31 2.22
C GLU A 124 24.38 -10.43 3.26
N ALA A 125 23.54 -10.36 4.30
CA ALA A 125 23.48 -11.37 5.36
C ALA A 125 22.88 -12.70 4.88
N MET A 126 22.00 -12.68 3.88
CA MET A 126 21.35 -13.86 3.31
C MET A 126 22.17 -14.51 2.19
N GLU A 127 23.15 -13.81 1.63
CA GLU A 127 24.04 -14.29 0.57
C GLU A 127 24.66 -15.67 0.84
N PRO A 128 25.15 -16.01 2.04
CA PRO A 128 25.69 -17.35 2.33
C PRO A 128 24.61 -18.44 2.22
N CYS A 129 23.38 -18.17 2.67
CA CYS A 129 22.28 -19.13 2.62
C CYS A 129 21.79 -19.41 1.19
N ILE A 130 21.95 -18.44 0.27
CA ILE A 130 21.63 -18.62 -1.15
C ILE A 130 22.69 -19.49 -1.83
N ASN A 131 23.96 -19.26 -1.49
CA ASN A 131 25.08 -20.02 -2.04
C ASN A 131 25.08 -21.49 -1.58
N ASP A 132 24.46 -21.81 -0.44
CA ASP A 132 24.26 -23.19 0.02
C ASP A 132 23.13 -23.95 -0.73
N ILE A 133 22.33 -23.26 -1.55
CA ILE A 133 21.22 -23.84 -2.34
C ILE A 133 21.64 -24.11 -3.81
N ALA A 134 22.76 -23.52 -4.27
CA ALA A 134 23.31 -23.67 -5.63
C ALA A 134 24.32 -24.82 -5.71
#